data_AF-A0A2C5Y4Z0-F1
#
_entry.id   AF-A0A2C5Y4Z0-F1
#
_cell.length_a   1.000
_cell.length_b   1.000
_cell.length_c   1.000
_cell.angle_alpha   90.00
_cell.angle_beta   90.00
_cell.angle_gamma   90.00
#
_symmetry.space_group_name_H-M   'P 1'
#
loop_
_entity.id
_entity.type
_entity.pdbx_description
1 polymer ?
#
loop_
_entity_poly.entity_id
_entity_poly.type
_entity_poly.pdbx_seq_one_letter_code
_entity_poly.pdbx_strand_id
1 'polypeptide(L)'
;MAIREELVASAVHFLQDPSVASSTIENKISFLRSKNLTQEEVDAALSRSSGVSYTNVPPAGPPQPYYQPYPSQYAWQPPPPPPRRDWRDWFIMATVVSGVGYSLYSLGKRYVYPLIAPPTPERLEQDKKSIQEQFDRAFALVEQIVKDTEALKAAEEQRTERLDTALAELETAMADVKAANRRREDDSERIRDEIRGLKDAIPKAMDNQKEVTNGRLSEINNELASLKTLVSQRMSAGPAATSSIPDYSTKRWTKAFSAE
;
A
#
# COMPACT_ATOMS: atom_id res chain seq x y z
N MET A 1 -16.78 3.40 -4.64
CA MET A 1 -15.95 4.60 -4.95
C MET A 1 -16.42 5.75 -4.08
N ALA A 2 -15.54 6.65 -3.66
CA ALA A 2 -15.94 7.80 -2.87
C ALA A 2 -16.63 8.85 -3.77
N ILE A 3 -17.80 9.33 -3.36
CA ILE A 3 -18.56 10.39 -4.05
C ILE A 3 -17.76 11.68 -4.01
N ARG A 4 -17.59 12.34 -5.16
CA ARG A 4 -16.92 13.65 -5.23
C ARG A 4 -17.94 14.75 -4.93
N GLU A 5 -18.11 15.05 -3.65
CA GLU A 5 -19.10 16.03 -3.15
C GLU A 5 -18.98 17.41 -3.82
N GLU A 6 -17.78 17.87 -4.20
CA GLU A 6 -17.56 19.12 -4.94
C GLU A 6 -18.25 19.14 -6.33
N LEU A 7 -18.25 18.01 -7.04
CA LEU A 7 -18.91 17.89 -8.35
C LEU A 7 -20.43 17.79 -8.19
N VAL A 8 -20.89 17.10 -7.15
CA VAL A 8 -22.32 17.01 -6.81
C VAL A 8 -22.87 18.38 -6.41
N ALA A 9 -22.13 19.17 -5.62
CA ALA A 9 -22.52 20.52 -5.24
C ALA A 9 -22.62 21.46 -6.46
N SER A 10 -21.64 21.39 -7.38
CA SER A 10 -21.68 22.15 -8.63
C SER A 10 -22.84 21.73 -9.54
N ALA A 11 -23.18 20.44 -9.58
CA ALA A 11 -24.30 19.91 -10.33
C ALA A 11 -25.65 20.37 -9.74
N VAL A 12 -25.80 20.35 -8.43
CA VAL A 12 -27.01 20.87 -7.75
C VAL A 12 -27.21 22.36 -8.04
N HIS A 13 -26.15 23.16 -8.00
CA HIS A 13 -26.23 24.58 -8.34
C HIS A 13 -26.67 24.82 -9.79
N PHE A 14 -26.17 24.01 -10.74
CA PHE A 14 -26.59 24.06 -12.15
C PHE A 14 -28.03 23.61 -12.35
N LEU A 15 -28.48 22.57 -11.64
CA LEU A 15 -29.86 22.07 -11.72
C LEU A 15 -30.89 23.04 -11.10
N GLN A 16 -30.46 23.97 -10.24
CA GLN A 16 -31.28 25.03 -9.64
C GLN A 16 -31.39 26.29 -10.52
N ASP A 17 -30.61 26.41 -11.61
CA ASP A 17 -30.72 27.52 -12.55
C ASP A 17 -32.08 27.48 -13.28
N PRO A 18 -32.87 28.58 -13.32
CA PRO A 18 -34.17 28.63 -13.99
C PRO A 18 -34.18 28.14 -15.45
N SER A 19 -33.08 28.38 -16.16
CA SER A 19 -32.94 27.99 -17.57
C SER A 19 -32.75 26.48 -17.73
N VAL A 20 -32.13 25.85 -16.74
CA VAL A 20 -31.88 24.41 -16.70
C VAL A 20 -33.06 23.69 -16.05
N ALA A 21 -33.68 24.26 -15.01
CA ALA A 21 -34.83 23.70 -14.31
C ALA A 21 -36.02 23.43 -15.26
N SER A 22 -36.23 24.28 -16.28
CA SER A 22 -37.24 24.13 -17.33
C SER A 22 -36.89 23.12 -18.42
N SER A 23 -35.65 22.62 -18.47
CA SER A 23 -35.23 21.59 -19.43
C SER A 23 -35.67 20.17 -19.02
N THR A 24 -35.78 19.27 -20.00
CA THR A 24 -36.16 17.87 -19.76
C THR A 24 -35.13 17.14 -18.90
N ILE A 25 -35.58 16.16 -18.10
CA ILE A 25 -34.71 15.38 -17.20
C ILE A 25 -33.60 14.67 -17.99
N GLU A 26 -33.88 14.19 -19.18
CA GLU A 26 -32.90 13.53 -20.06
C GLU A 26 -31.79 14.48 -20.54
N ASN A 27 -32.12 15.76 -20.78
CA ASN A 27 -31.13 16.78 -21.12
C ASN A 27 -30.27 17.16 -19.91
N LYS A 28 -30.85 17.16 -18.70
CA LYS A 28 -30.11 17.37 -17.44
C LYS A 28 -29.12 16.24 -17.19
N ILE A 29 -29.54 14.98 -17.35
CA ILE A 29 -28.70 13.80 -17.14
C ILE A 29 -27.55 13.73 -18.16
N SER A 30 -27.84 13.98 -19.45
CA SER A 30 -26.81 13.98 -20.49
C SER A 30 -25.78 15.10 -20.30
N PHE A 31 -26.20 16.29 -19.85
CA PHE A 31 -25.29 17.37 -19.51
C PHE A 31 -24.38 17.00 -18.33
N LEU A 32 -24.93 16.44 -17.25
CA LEU A 32 -24.13 16.04 -16.09
C LEU A 32 -23.15 14.90 -16.43
N ARG A 33 -23.55 13.95 -17.28
CA ARG A 33 -22.63 12.92 -17.82
C ARG A 33 -21.52 13.54 -18.68
N SER A 34 -21.85 14.55 -19.49
CA SER A 34 -20.84 15.29 -20.27
C SER A 34 -19.84 16.06 -19.40
N LYS A 35 -20.23 16.38 -18.15
CA LYS A 35 -19.37 17.00 -17.13
C LYS A 35 -18.55 15.99 -16.32
N ASN A 36 -18.51 14.72 -16.75
CA ASN A 36 -17.71 13.64 -16.17
C ASN A 36 -18.17 13.23 -14.75
N LEU A 37 -19.47 13.32 -14.49
CA LEU A 37 -20.08 12.75 -13.28
C LEU A 37 -20.44 11.29 -13.51
N THR A 38 -20.22 10.45 -12.50
CA THR A 38 -20.68 9.06 -12.55
C THR A 38 -22.19 8.98 -12.35
N GLN A 39 -22.79 7.84 -12.71
CA GLN A 39 -24.24 7.68 -12.59
C GLN A 39 -24.74 7.81 -11.14
N GLU A 40 -23.94 7.37 -10.15
CA GLU A 40 -24.28 7.54 -8.74
C GLU A 40 -24.24 9.01 -8.30
N GLU A 41 -23.33 9.82 -8.86
CA GLU A 41 -23.21 11.26 -8.57
C GLU A 41 -24.34 12.09 -9.21
N VAL A 42 -24.79 11.68 -10.41
CA VAL A 42 -25.94 12.29 -11.09
C VAL A 42 -27.22 12.09 -10.29
N ASP A 43 -27.45 10.88 -9.78
CA ASP A 43 -28.65 10.56 -9.00
C ASP A 43 -28.64 11.30 -7.64
N ALA A 44 -27.46 11.44 -7.02
CA ALA A 44 -27.28 12.23 -5.81
C ALA A 44 -27.51 13.74 -6.04
N ALA A 45 -27.08 14.29 -7.19
CA ALA A 45 -27.32 15.69 -7.53
C ALA A 45 -28.79 15.96 -7.88
N LEU A 46 -29.42 15.04 -8.61
CA LEU A 46 -30.83 15.18 -9.01
C LEU A 46 -31.74 15.15 -7.78
N SER A 47 -31.56 14.17 -6.89
CA SER A 47 -32.32 14.04 -5.64
C SER A 47 -32.17 15.25 -4.70
N ARG A 48 -30.98 15.87 -4.63
CA ARG A 48 -30.74 17.09 -3.86
C ARG A 48 -31.30 18.36 -4.53
N SER A 49 -31.37 18.40 -5.86
CA SER A 49 -31.92 19.53 -6.62
C SER A 49 -33.45 19.57 -6.65
N SER A 50 -34.10 18.40 -6.65
CA SER A 50 -35.56 18.25 -6.64
C SER A 50 -36.14 18.34 -5.23
N GLY A 51 -35.75 19.40 -4.50
CA GLY A 51 -36.39 19.75 -3.25
C GLY A 51 -37.84 20.17 -3.50
N VAL A 52 -38.78 19.30 -3.09
CA VAL A 52 -40.22 19.58 -2.86
C VAL A 52 -41.11 19.67 -4.11
N SER A 53 -42.21 18.90 -4.05
CA SER A 53 -43.44 18.97 -4.87
C SER A 53 -43.46 18.28 -6.23
N TYR A 54 -43.75 16.98 -6.20
CA TYR A 54 -44.44 16.28 -7.28
C TYR A 54 -45.90 16.74 -7.32
N THR A 55 -46.22 17.73 -8.16
CA THR A 55 -47.61 18.01 -8.52
C THR A 55 -47.75 17.92 -10.04
N ASN A 56 -48.30 16.78 -10.44
CA ASN A 56 -48.70 16.45 -11.80
C ASN A 56 -49.96 17.25 -12.18
N VAL A 57 -49.92 18.06 -13.23
CA VAL A 57 -51.11 18.73 -13.80
C VAL A 57 -51.15 18.50 -15.33
N PRO A 58 -52.25 17.99 -15.91
CA PRO A 58 -52.38 17.67 -17.33
C PRO A 58 -52.86 18.89 -18.17
N PRO A 59 -52.75 18.86 -19.53
CA PRO A 59 -53.08 20.00 -20.38
C PRO A 59 -54.59 20.12 -20.66
N ALA A 60 -55.12 21.34 -20.59
CA ALA A 60 -56.48 21.71 -20.99
C ALA A 60 -56.55 22.06 -22.49
N GLY A 61 -57.67 21.69 -23.13
CA GLY A 61 -57.85 21.62 -24.58
C GLY A 61 -58.12 22.94 -25.33
N PRO A 62 -58.43 22.87 -26.65
CA PRO A 62 -58.60 24.04 -27.51
C PRO A 62 -60.07 24.50 -27.59
N PRO A 63 -60.37 25.82 -27.60
CA PRO A 63 -61.70 26.29 -27.95
C PRO A 63 -61.84 26.61 -29.45
N GLN A 64 -62.98 26.18 -29.97
CA GLN A 64 -63.52 26.30 -31.32
C GLN A 64 -63.73 27.76 -31.80
N PRO A 65 -63.78 28.03 -33.12
CA PRO A 65 -64.07 29.35 -33.66
C PRO A 65 -65.58 29.64 -33.69
N TYR A 66 -65.93 30.84 -33.21
CA TYR A 66 -67.27 31.40 -33.17
C TYR A 66 -67.61 32.07 -34.50
N TYR A 67 -68.66 31.60 -35.16
CA TYR A 67 -69.31 32.24 -36.29
C TYR A 67 -70.44 33.15 -35.78
N GLN A 68 -70.58 34.36 -36.33
CA GLN A 68 -71.85 35.10 -36.29
C GLN A 68 -72.09 35.85 -37.62
N PRO A 69 -73.36 36.03 -38.02
CA PRO A 69 -73.85 36.03 -39.39
C PRO A 69 -74.50 37.35 -39.81
N TYR A 70 -74.79 37.52 -41.10
CA TYR A 70 -75.72 38.52 -41.64
C TYR A 70 -76.37 37.98 -42.93
N PRO A 71 -77.50 38.53 -43.41
CA PRO A 71 -78.71 37.76 -43.63
C PRO A 71 -79.07 37.66 -45.12
N SER A 72 -79.81 36.60 -45.42
CA SER A 72 -80.82 36.46 -46.49
C SER A 72 -80.76 37.43 -47.68
N GLN A 73 -80.51 36.89 -48.88
CA GLN A 73 -81.47 36.92 -50.00
C GLN A 73 -81.06 35.83 -50.99
N TYR A 74 -81.89 34.80 -51.14
CA TYR A 74 -81.73 33.79 -52.18
C TYR A 74 -82.03 34.41 -53.54
N ALA A 75 -80.99 34.79 -54.28
CA ALA A 75 -81.02 34.90 -55.73
C ALA A 75 -80.22 33.73 -56.29
N TRP A 76 -80.90 32.75 -56.89
CA TRP A 76 -80.27 31.66 -57.63
C TRP A 76 -79.49 32.24 -58.82
N GLN A 77 -78.20 32.50 -58.63
CA GLN A 77 -77.23 32.64 -59.72
C GLN A 77 -76.66 31.25 -60.06
N PRO A 78 -76.53 30.89 -61.34
CA PRO A 78 -75.76 29.71 -61.71
C PRO A 78 -74.31 29.89 -61.21
N PRO A 79 -73.65 28.84 -60.69
CA PRO A 79 -72.25 28.93 -60.27
C PRO A 79 -71.39 29.39 -61.46
N PRO A 80 -70.43 30.30 -61.25
CA PRO A 80 -69.55 30.76 -62.33
C PRO A 80 -68.87 29.55 -62.99
N PRO A 81 -68.74 29.54 -64.34
CA PRO A 81 -68.08 28.44 -65.04
C PRO A 81 -66.66 28.26 -64.48
N PRO A 82 -66.18 27.02 -64.29
CA PRO A 82 -64.82 26.79 -63.82
C PRO A 82 -63.85 27.50 -64.76
N PRO A 83 -62.83 28.20 -64.24
CA PRO A 83 -61.88 28.92 -65.06
C PRO A 83 -61.29 27.96 -66.10
N ARG A 84 -61.37 28.35 -67.37
CA ARG A 84 -60.77 27.59 -68.47
C ARG A 84 -59.26 27.62 -68.24
N ARG A 85 -58.68 26.45 -67.98
CA ARG A 85 -57.23 26.28 -67.83
C ARG A 85 -56.59 26.51 -69.18
N ASP A 86 -56.18 27.74 -69.45
CA ASP A 86 -55.46 28.10 -70.67
C ASP A 86 -54.08 27.41 -70.68
N TRP A 87 -53.53 27.15 -71.87
CA TRP A 87 -52.19 26.56 -72.04
C TRP A 87 -51.08 27.33 -71.29
N ARG A 88 -51.33 28.61 -70.99
CA ARG A 88 -50.47 29.46 -70.15
C ARG A 88 -50.40 28.97 -68.71
N ASP A 89 -51.50 28.52 -68.12
CA ASP A 89 -51.51 27.95 -66.77
C ASP A 89 -50.73 26.64 -66.71
N TRP A 90 -50.77 25.82 -67.77
CA TRP A 90 -49.93 24.63 -67.89
C TRP A 90 -48.44 24.97 -67.97
N PHE A 91 -48.08 26.03 -68.69
CA PHE A 91 -46.70 26.51 -68.76
C PHE A 91 -46.22 27.07 -67.43
N ILE A 92 -47.05 27.86 -66.74
CA ILE A 92 -46.76 28.40 -65.40
C ILE A 92 -46.60 27.25 -64.40
N MET A 93 -47.53 26.27 -64.39
CA MET A 93 -47.44 25.09 -63.53
C MET A 93 -46.19 24.26 -63.83
N ALA A 94 -45.89 24.02 -65.11
CA ALA A 94 -44.69 23.28 -65.50
C ALA A 94 -43.40 23.99 -65.04
N THR A 95 -43.36 25.31 -65.15
CA THR A 95 -42.21 26.11 -64.73
C THR A 95 -42.06 26.14 -63.21
N VAL A 96 -43.16 26.32 -62.46
CA VAL A 96 -43.15 26.32 -60.99
C VAL A 96 -42.77 24.94 -60.45
N VAL A 97 -43.36 23.87 -60.98
CA VAL A 97 -43.02 22.49 -60.59
C VAL A 97 -41.57 22.15 -60.95
N SER A 98 -41.08 22.61 -62.10
CA SER A 98 -39.66 22.44 -62.46
C SER A 98 -38.73 23.22 -61.53
N GLY A 99 -39.11 24.44 -61.13
CA GLY A 99 -38.34 25.26 -60.18
C GLY A 99 -38.27 24.63 -58.80
N VAL A 100 -39.41 24.16 -58.27
CA VAL A 100 -39.49 23.47 -56.97
C VAL A 100 -38.79 22.10 -57.03
N GLY A 101 -38.96 21.35 -58.11
CA GLY A 101 -38.27 20.07 -58.31
C GLY A 101 -36.75 20.24 -58.38
N TYR A 102 -36.28 21.26 -59.11
CA TYR A 102 -34.85 21.57 -59.19
C TYR A 102 -34.28 22.05 -57.86
N SER A 103 -35.04 22.86 -57.10
CA SER A 103 -34.59 23.31 -55.78
C SER A 103 -34.49 22.14 -54.80
N LEU A 104 -35.49 21.25 -54.73
CA LEU A 104 -35.41 20.02 -53.91
C LEU A 104 -34.27 19.10 -54.34
N TYR A 105 -34.06 18.89 -55.64
CA TYR A 105 -32.96 18.08 -56.15
C TYR A 105 -31.60 18.67 -55.77
N SER A 106 -31.44 19.99 -55.88
CA SER A 106 -30.18 20.68 -55.53
C SER A 106 -29.87 20.58 -54.04
N LEU A 107 -30.89 20.72 -53.18
CA LEU A 107 -30.77 20.58 -51.73
C LEU A 107 -30.47 19.13 -51.33
N GLY A 108 -31.15 18.16 -51.94
CA GLY A 108 -30.88 16.74 -51.73
C GLY A 108 -29.46 16.36 -52.13
N LYS A 109 -28.99 16.80 -53.30
CA LYS A 109 -27.63 16.52 -53.77
C LYS A 109 -26.56 17.20 -52.90
N ARG A 110 -26.82 18.40 -52.39
CA ARG A 110 -25.83 19.16 -51.61
C ARG A 110 -25.77 18.76 -50.14
N TYR A 111 -26.90 18.36 -49.54
CA TYR A 111 -26.99 18.14 -48.10
C TYR A 111 -27.31 16.70 -47.71
N VAL A 112 -28.09 15.97 -48.52
CA VAL A 112 -28.49 14.60 -48.18
C VAL A 112 -27.49 13.56 -48.72
N TYR A 113 -27.02 13.73 -49.96
CA TYR A 113 -26.01 12.85 -50.56
C TYR A 113 -24.71 12.72 -49.75
N PRO A 114 -24.08 13.79 -49.21
CA PRO A 114 -22.85 13.63 -48.41
C PRO A 114 -23.06 12.95 -47.05
N LEU A 115 -24.30 12.77 -46.58
CA LEU A 115 -24.60 12.02 -45.35
C LEU A 115 -24.83 10.52 -45.57
N ILE A 116 -25.10 10.10 -46.81
CA ILE A 116 -25.44 8.70 -47.16
C ILE A 116 -24.42 8.09 -48.14
N ALA A 117 -23.56 8.93 -48.75
CA ALA A 117 -22.47 8.44 -49.56
C ALA A 117 -21.48 7.65 -48.68
N PRO A 118 -21.11 6.42 -49.06
CA PRO A 118 -20.18 5.62 -48.29
C PRO A 118 -18.85 6.38 -48.15
N PRO A 119 -18.26 6.40 -46.94
CA PRO A 119 -16.99 7.08 -46.69
C PRO A 119 -15.93 6.60 -47.70
N THR A 120 -15.09 7.54 -48.15
CA THR A 120 -14.09 7.33 -49.20
C THR A 120 -13.17 6.14 -48.89
N PRO A 121 -12.78 5.34 -49.89
CA PRO A 121 -12.03 4.09 -49.70
C PRO A 121 -10.70 4.29 -48.93
N GLU A 122 -10.07 5.46 -49.06
CA GLU A 122 -8.84 5.82 -48.35
C GLU A 122 -9.02 5.89 -46.82
N ARG A 123 -10.18 6.36 -46.33
CA ARG A 123 -10.47 6.39 -44.89
C ARG A 123 -10.70 4.98 -44.33
N LEU A 124 -11.31 4.11 -45.12
CA LEU A 124 -11.52 2.71 -44.75
C LEU A 124 -10.19 1.95 -44.64
N GLU A 125 -9.23 2.22 -45.53
CA GLU A 125 -7.88 1.63 -45.45
C GLU A 125 -7.08 2.16 -44.25
N GLN A 126 -7.18 3.46 -43.95
CA GLN A 126 -6.59 4.06 -42.75
C GLN A 126 -7.18 3.46 -41.46
N ASP A 127 -8.51 3.32 -41.40
CA ASP A 127 -9.19 2.73 -40.25
C ASP A 127 -8.78 1.25 -40.09
N LYS A 128 -8.76 0.45 -41.16
CA LYS A 128 -8.26 -0.93 -41.13
C LYS A 128 -6.83 -1.02 -40.64
N LYS A 129 -5.95 -0.13 -41.12
CA LYS A 129 -4.54 -0.09 -40.69
C LYS A 129 -4.42 0.27 -39.21
N SER A 130 -5.15 1.29 -38.75
CA SER A 130 -5.13 1.69 -37.34
C SER A 130 -5.71 0.62 -36.42
N ILE A 131 -6.73 -0.11 -36.88
CA ILE A 131 -7.31 -1.25 -36.16
C ILE A 131 -6.30 -2.40 -36.11
N GLN A 132 -5.64 -2.72 -37.22
CA GLN A 132 -4.60 -3.75 -37.24
C GLN A 132 -3.44 -3.41 -36.30
N GLU A 133 -2.96 -2.17 -36.32
CA GLU A 133 -1.92 -1.70 -35.40
C GLU A 133 -2.36 -1.78 -33.92
N GLN A 134 -3.64 -1.50 -33.64
CA GLN A 134 -4.20 -1.65 -32.29
C GLN A 134 -4.29 -3.12 -31.87
N PHE A 135 -4.66 -4.02 -32.78
CA PHE A 135 -4.63 -5.46 -32.53
C PHE A 135 -3.21 -5.95 -32.28
N ASP A 136 -2.24 -5.56 -33.11
CA ASP A 136 -0.85 -5.97 -32.95
C ASP A 136 -0.28 -5.46 -31.61
N ARG A 137 -0.61 -4.21 -31.22
CA ARG A 137 -0.27 -3.67 -29.89
C ARG A 137 -0.96 -4.43 -28.76
N ALA A 138 -2.22 -4.80 -28.94
CA ALA A 138 -2.96 -5.56 -27.94
C ALA A 138 -2.37 -6.97 -27.76
N PHE A 139 -1.98 -7.64 -28.86
CA PHE A 139 -1.30 -8.93 -28.79
C PHE A 139 0.07 -8.81 -28.11
N ALA A 140 0.85 -7.78 -28.44
CA ALA A 140 2.12 -7.51 -27.75
C ALA A 140 1.92 -7.26 -26.24
N LEU A 141 0.88 -6.51 -25.86
CA LEU A 141 0.50 -6.30 -24.47
C LEU A 141 0.07 -7.58 -23.77
N VAL A 142 -0.69 -8.44 -24.44
CA VAL A 142 -1.11 -9.73 -23.87
C VAL A 142 0.10 -10.66 -23.69
N GLU A 143 0.99 -10.73 -24.69
CA GLU A 143 2.24 -11.49 -24.58
C GLU A 143 3.12 -10.96 -23.44
N GLN A 144 3.18 -9.63 -23.30
CA GLN A 144 3.85 -9.00 -22.18
C GLN A 144 3.17 -9.35 -20.84
N ILE A 145 1.85 -9.34 -20.73
CA ILE A 145 1.13 -9.72 -19.49
C ILE A 145 1.42 -11.18 -19.13
N VAL A 146 1.45 -12.09 -20.11
CA VAL A 146 1.80 -13.50 -19.87
C VAL A 146 3.23 -13.59 -19.32
N LYS A 147 4.17 -12.89 -19.95
CA LYS A 147 5.58 -12.86 -19.52
C LYS A 147 5.75 -12.24 -18.12
N ASP A 148 5.06 -11.13 -17.86
CA ASP A 148 5.09 -10.44 -16.57
C ASP A 148 4.42 -11.29 -15.49
N THR A 149 3.39 -12.07 -15.83
CA THR A 149 2.74 -13.03 -14.91
C THR A 149 3.68 -14.19 -14.57
N GLU A 150 4.39 -14.73 -15.56
CA GLU A 150 5.38 -15.79 -15.33
C GLU A 150 6.56 -15.28 -14.48
N ALA A 151 7.07 -14.08 -14.80
CA ALA A 151 8.11 -13.44 -14.01
C ALA A 151 7.66 -13.14 -12.58
N LEU A 152 6.42 -12.67 -12.40
CA LEU A 152 5.85 -12.41 -11.08
C LEU A 152 5.69 -13.70 -10.27
N LYS A 153 5.22 -14.78 -10.90
CA LYS A 153 5.09 -16.09 -10.26
C LYS A 153 6.46 -16.63 -9.81
N ALA A 154 7.47 -16.54 -10.66
CA ALA A 154 8.84 -16.93 -10.32
C ALA A 154 9.41 -16.06 -9.18
N ALA A 155 9.13 -14.75 -9.20
CA ALA A 155 9.56 -13.85 -8.14
C ALA A 155 8.84 -14.12 -6.80
N GLU A 156 7.57 -14.51 -6.82
CA GLU A 156 6.80 -14.90 -5.65
C GLU A 156 7.31 -16.22 -5.04
N GLU A 157 7.61 -17.21 -5.88
CA GLU A 157 8.21 -18.48 -5.44
C GLU A 157 9.57 -18.25 -4.78
N GLN A 158 10.44 -17.45 -5.43
CA GLN A 158 11.73 -17.07 -4.84
C GLN A 158 11.58 -16.27 -3.54
N ARG A 159 10.56 -15.41 -3.44
CA ARG A 159 10.28 -14.65 -2.22
C ARG A 159 9.85 -15.59 -1.09
N THR A 160 9.03 -16.59 -1.39
CA THR A 160 8.59 -17.61 -0.42
C THR A 160 9.78 -18.42 0.09
N GLU A 161 10.64 -18.90 -0.81
CA GLU A 161 11.86 -19.64 -0.42
C GLU A 161 12.80 -18.81 0.47
N ARG A 162 13.00 -17.53 0.13
CA ARG A 162 13.78 -16.61 0.96
C ARG A 162 13.13 -16.35 2.31
N LEU A 163 11.80 -16.25 2.37
CA LEU A 163 11.07 -16.09 3.62
C LEU A 163 11.18 -17.34 4.49
N ASP A 164 11.04 -18.53 3.92
CA ASP A 164 11.18 -19.79 4.64
C ASP A 164 12.59 -19.94 5.22
N THR A 165 13.62 -19.60 4.42
CA THR A 165 15.02 -19.59 4.88
C THR A 165 15.21 -18.59 6.02
N ALA A 166 14.72 -17.35 5.87
CA ALA A 166 14.84 -16.33 6.91
C ALA A 166 14.08 -16.70 8.19
N LEU A 167 12.94 -17.39 8.08
CA LEU A 167 12.19 -17.90 9.23
C LEU A 167 12.94 -19.02 9.95
N ALA A 168 13.57 -19.93 9.21
CA ALA A 168 14.40 -20.99 9.79
C ALA A 168 15.65 -20.43 10.49
N GLU A 169 16.29 -19.41 9.90
CA GLU A 169 17.40 -18.69 10.51
C GLU A 169 16.95 -17.94 11.78
N LEU A 170 15.77 -17.32 11.76
CA LEU A 170 15.19 -16.66 12.93
C LEU A 170 14.88 -17.65 14.05
N GLU A 171 14.33 -18.82 13.74
CA GLU A 171 14.08 -19.88 14.71
C GLU A 171 15.39 -20.36 15.35
N THR A 172 16.43 -20.57 14.53
CA THR A 172 17.76 -20.96 14.99
C THR A 172 18.37 -19.87 15.88
N ALA A 173 18.33 -18.61 15.45
CA ALA A 173 18.84 -17.48 16.22
C ALA A 173 18.08 -17.34 17.55
N MET A 174 16.76 -17.55 17.58
CA MET A 174 15.98 -17.53 18.81
C MET A 174 16.37 -18.70 19.73
N ALA A 175 16.60 -19.90 19.18
CA ALA A 175 17.07 -21.05 19.94
C ALA A 175 18.45 -20.78 20.57
N ASP A 176 19.37 -20.20 19.80
CA ASP A 176 20.71 -19.83 20.25
C ASP A 176 20.67 -18.74 21.32
N VAL A 177 19.84 -17.70 21.16
CA VAL A 177 19.64 -16.65 22.17
C VAL A 177 19.08 -17.25 23.46
N LYS A 178 18.10 -18.16 23.35
CA LYS A 178 17.53 -18.85 24.52
C LYS A 178 18.57 -19.74 25.22
N ALA A 179 19.38 -20.47 24.46
CA ALA A 179 20.46 -21.30 25.00
C ALA A 179 21.55 -20.45 25.66
N ALA A 180 21.95 -19.34 25.03
CA ALA A 180 22.91 -18.40 25.57
C ALA A 180 22.40 -17.73 26.85
N ASN A 181 21.10 -17.38 26.92
CA ASN A 181 20.53 -16.79 28.13
C ASN A 181 20.52 -17.79 29.30
N ARG A 182 20.16 -19.06 29.06
CA ARG A 182 20.25 -20.11 30.09
C ARG A 182 21.67 -20.29 30.60
N ARG A 183 22.66 -20.36 29.70
CA ARG A 183 24.08 -20.44 30.10
C ARG A 183 24.52 -19.24 30.94
N ARG A 184 24.07 -18.03 30.58
CA ARG A 184 24.37 -16.82 31.36
C ARG A 184 23.74 -16.84 32.74
N GLU A 185 22.52 -17.38 32.87
CA GLU A 185 21.86 -17.57 34.17
C GLU A 185 22.64 -18.57 35.03
N ASP A 186 23.01 -19.73 34.46
CA ASP A 186 23.83 -20.74 35.12
C ASP A 186 25.20 -20.18 35.57
N ASP A 187 25.87 -19.45 34.68
CA ASP A 187 27.15 -18.79 34.99
C ASP A 187 26.98 -17.71 36.06
N SER A 188 25.87 -16.96 36.05
CA SER A 188 25.57 -15.95 37.08
C SER A 188 25.28 -16.58 38.44
N GLU A 189 24.71 -17.79 38.48
CA GLU A 189 24.56 -18.56 39.72
C GLU A 189 25.91 -19.05 40.23
N ARG A 190 26.73 -19.65 39.36
CA ARG A 190 28.09 -20.09 39.72
C ARG A 190 28.96 -18.94 40.22
N ILE A 191 28.97 -17.81 39.51
CA ILE A 191 29.72 -16.62 39.92
C ILE A 191 29.20 -16.10 41.27
N ARG A 192 27.89 -16.11 41.53
CA ARG A 192 27.35 -15.72 42.84
C ARG A 192 27.84 -16.64 43.96
N ASP A 193 27.92 -17.94 43.71
CA ASP A 193 28.40 -18.90 44.69
C ASP A 193 29.93 -18.82 44.88
N GLU A 194 30.69 -18.60 43.80
CA GLU A 194 32.12 -18.31 43.87
C GLU A 194 32.41 -17.01 44.63
N ILE A 195 31.63 -15.95 44.41
CA ILE A 195 31.75 -14.69 45.16
C ILE A 195 31.46 -14.92 46.66
N ARG A 196 30.43 -15.72 47.00
CA ARG A 196 30.14 -16.08 48.39
C ARG A 196 31.28 -16.89 49.00
N GLY A 197 31.80 -17.87 48.28
CA GLY A 197 32.95 -18.67 48.71
C GLY A 197 34.19 -17.81 48.93
N LEU A 198 34.47 -16.88 48.02
CA LEU A 198 35.58 -15.94 48.12
C LEU A 198 35.40 -14.98 49.30
N LYS A 199 34.17 -14.49 49.52
CA LYS A 199 33.83 -13.66 50.68
C LYS A 199 34.14 -14.37 52.00
N ASP A 200 33.96 -15.68 52.08
CA ASP A 200 34.22 -16.45 53.31
C ASP A 200 35.69 -16.92 53.40
N ALA A 201 36.33 -17.20 52.25
CA ALA A 201 37.70 -17.68 52.18
C ALA A 201 38.74 -16.57 52.39
N ILE A 202 38.51 -15.35 51.89
CA ILE A 202 39.46 -14.24 52.07
C ILE A 202 39.73 -13.94 53.56
N PRO A 203 38.71 -13.75 54.43
CA PRO A 203 38.94 -13.50 55.84
C PRO A 203 39.65 -14.67 56.53
N LYS A 204 39.22 -15.91 56.27
CA LYS A 204 39.84 -17.12 56.84
C LYS A 204 41.29 -17.29 56.41
N ALA A 205 41.60 -17.06 55.14
CA ALA A 205 42.97 -17.11 54.63
C ALA A 205 43.83 -16.03 55.28
N MET A 206 43.29 -14.82 55.45
CA MET A 206 43.98 -13.73 56.12
C MET A 206 44.23 -14.01 57.61
N ASP A 207 43.26 -14.60 58.32
CA ASP A 207 43.40 -14.97 59.73
C ASP A 207 44.37 -16.14 59.92
N ASN A 208 44.30 -17.18 59.08
CA ASN A 208 45.30 -18.26 59.05
C ASN A 208 46.71 -17.72 58.77
N GLN A 209 46.85 -16.78 57.83
CA GLN A 209 48.14 -16.17 57.52
C GLN A 209 48.65 -15.32 58.71
N LYS A 210 47.78 -14.58 59.40
CA LYS A 210 48.13 -13.86 60.63
C LYS A 210 48.58 -14.83 61.73
N GLU A 211 47.88 -15.95 61.92
CA GLU A 211 48.22 -16.94 62.94
C GLU A 211 49.57 -17.60 62.66
N VAL A 212 49.82 -18.04 61.42
CA VAL A 212 51.14 -18.57 61.00
C VAL A 212 52.24 -17.53 61.19
N THR A 213 51.98 -16.27 60.85
CA THR A 213 52.95 -15.18 61.04
C THR A 213 53.22 -14.91 62.53
N ASN A 214 52.19 -14.87 63.36
CA ASN A 214 52.31 -14.71 64.81
C ASN A 214 53.05 -15.88 65.47
N GLY A 215 52.80 -17.11 65.03
CA GLY A 215 53.52 -18.30 65.48
C GLY A 215 55.02 -18.18 65.21
N ARG A 216 55.39 -17.82 63.97
CA ARG A 216 56.80 -17.57 63.60
C ARG A 216 57.43 -16.46 64.43
N LEU A 217 56.71 -15.35 64.67
CA LEU A 217 57.21 -14.26 65.52
C LEU A 217 57.42 -14.71 66.98
N SER A 218 56.53 -15.55 67.51
CA SER A 218 56.64 -16.12 68.86
C SER A 218 57.82 -17.09 68.96
N GLU A 219 57.98 -17.98 67.98
CA GLU A 219 59.13 -18.88 67.87
C GLU A 219 60.43 -18.08 67.81
N ILE A 220 60.52 -17.05 66.96
CA ILE A 220 61.67 -16.15 66.90
C ILE A 220 61.91 -15.47 68.25
N ASN A 221 60.86 -15.01 68.94
CA ASN A 221 61.01 -14.39 70.27
C ASN A 221 61.51 -15.39 71.33
N ASN A 222 61.03 -16.63 71.30
CA ASN A 222 61.47 -17.71 72.18
C ASN A 222 62.90 -18.14 71.86
N GLU A 223 63.27 -18.22 70.59
CA GLU A 223 64.62 -18.48 70.13
C GLU A 223 65.57 -17.35 70.53
N LEU A 224 65.16 -16.10 70.44
CA LEU A 224 65.94 -14.96 70.93
C LEU A 224 66.09 -15.00 72.45
N ALA A 225 65.04 -15.36 73.19
CA ALA A 225 65.11 -15.54 74.63
C ALA A 225 66.01 -16.71 75.02
N SER A 226 65.96 -17.82 74.29
CA SER A 226 66.80 -18.98 74.52
C SER A 226 68.26 -18.69 74.15
N LEU A 227 68.52 -18.00 73.02
CA LEU A 227 69.84 -17.47 72.64
C LEU A 227 70.37 -16.52 73.70
N LYS A 228 69.54 -15.60 74.20
CA LYS A 228 69.92 -14.69 75.29
C LYS A 228 70.28 -15.47 76.56
N THR A 229 69.54 -16.52 76.88
CA THR A 229 69.83 -17.38 78.04
C THR A 229 71.12 -18.15 77.83
N LEU A 230 71.34 -18.73 76.65
CA LEU A 230 72.57 -19.43 76.27
C LEU A 230 73.79 -18.50 76.30
N VAL A 231 73.66 -17.28 75.77
CA VAL A 231 74.70 -16.26 75.82
C VAL A 231 74.93 -15.82 77.27
N SER A 232 73.88 -15.58 78.05
CA SER A 232 74.01 -15.24 79.47
C SER A 232 74.66 -16.36 80.27
N GLN A 233 74.34 -17.62 79.99
CA GLN A 233 74.90 -18.79 80.65
C GLN A 233 76.35 -19.02 80.24
N ARG A 234 76.73 -18.73 78.99
CA ARG A 234 78.12 -18.70 78.52
C ARG A 234 78.90 -17.51 79.10
N MET A 235 78.24 -16.40 79.40
CA MET A 235 78.88 -15.24 80.03
C MET A 235 78.98 -15.40 81.55
N SER A 236 78.07 -16.12 82.21
CA SER A 236 78.12 -16.40 83.65
C SER A 236 78.92 -17.65 84.00
N ALA A 237 78.96 -18.66 83.11
CA ALA A 237 79.88 -19.77 83.21
C ALA A 237 81.21 -19.36 82.57
N GLY A 238 82.19 -19.00 83.41
CA GLY A 238 83.59 -18.90 83.00
C GLY A 238 84.08 -20.19 82.31
N PRO A 239 85.17 -20.14 81.53
CA PRO A 239 85.48 -21.15 80.53
C PRO A 239 85.84 -22.48 81.19
N ALA A 240 85.08 -23.52 80.89
CA ALA A 240 85.46 -24.91 81.14
C ALA A 240 85.35 -25.73 79.83
N ALA A 241 86.51 -26.23 79.45
CA ALA A 241 86.89 -27.19 78.42
C ALA A 241 85.83 -28.14 77.82
N THR A 242 85.84 -28.16 76.49
CA THR A 242 85.80 -29.31 75.55
C THR A 242 85.33 -30.69 76.04
N SER A 243 84.31 -31.23 75.35
CA SER A 243 84.15 -32.67 75.08
C SER A 243 83.40 -32.85 73.74
N SER A 244 84.16 -33.20 72.70
CA SER A 244 84.12 -34.47 71.95
C SER A 244 82.81 -34.77 71.19
N ILE A 245 82.88 -34.51 69.88
CA ILE A 245 81.93 -34.91 68.83
C ILE A 245 82.03 -36.42 68.60
N PRO A 246 80.93 -37.18 68.60
CA PRO A 246 80.89 -38.48 67.94
C PRO A 246 80.41 -38.28 66.49
N ASP A 247 81.27 -38.69 65.57
CA ASP A 247 81.03 -38.81 64.14
C ASP A 247 80.04 -39.96 63.87
N TYR A 248 78.92 -39.66 63.22
CA TYR A 248 77.98 -40.66 62.72
C TYR A 248 77.92 -40.60 61.20
N SER A 249 78.91 -41.24 60.57
CA SER A 249 78.84 -41.98 59.30
C SER A 249 77.49 -41.91 58.54
N THR A 250 77.49 -41.10 57.49
CA THR A 250 76.52 -41.09 56.39
C THR A 250 76.31 -42.49 55.78
N LYS A 251 75.13 -43.08 55.95
CA LYS A 251 74.63 -44.17 55.10
C LYS A 251 73.72 -43.62 54.01
N ARG A 252 74.33 -43.36 52.86
CA ARG A 252 73.70 -43.04 51.58
C ARG A 252 72.90 -44.25 51.09
N TRP A 253 71.57 -44.23 51.24
CA TRP A 253 70.66 -45.13 50.53
C TRP A 253 70.17 -44.44 49.27
N THR A 254 70.80 -44.79 48.14
CA THR A 254 70.21 -44.63 46.81
C THR A 254 69.14 -45.71 46.64
N LYS A 255 67.88 -45.32 46.49
CA LYS A 255 66.83 -46.21 45.97
C LYS A 255 66.26 -45.60 44.70
N ALA A 256 66.52 -46.29 43.60
CA ALA A 256 65.93 -46.08 42.29
C ALA A 256 64.47 -46.56 42.26
N PHE A 257 63.62 -45.85 41.51
CA PHE A 257 62.40 -46.34 40.84
C PHE A 257 61.92 -45.22 39.89
N SER A 258 62.23 -45.26 38.59
CA SER A 258 61.41 -45.81 37.48
C SER A 258 59.96 -45.30 37.55
N ALA A 259 59.52 -44.33 36.74
CA ALA A 259 59.15 -44.48 35.33
C ALA A 259 58.29 -45.74 35.10
N GLU A 260 56.97 -45.59 35.16
CA GLU A 260 56.04 -45.67 34.01
C GLU A 260 54.67 -45.07 34.38
#